data_AF-A0A3D3UJ75-F1
#
_entry.id   AF-A0A3D3UJ75-F1
#
_cell.length_a   1.000
_cell.length_b   1.000
_cell.length_c   1.000
_cell.angle_alpha   90.00
_cell.angle_beta   90.00
_cell.angle_gamma   90.00
#
_symmetry.space_group_name_H-M   'P 1'
#
loop_
_entity.id
_entity.type
_entity.pdbx_description
1 polymer ?
#
loop_
_entity_poly.entity_id
_entity_poly.type
_entity_poly.pdbx_seq_one_letter_code
_entity_poly.pdbx_strand_id
1 'polypeptide(L)'
;MTEIGMVYLPSISAEDALSASGSSGLLNGLAAGTYKLSAELESATHYATKFSWGAQGRIGLTYNRAFGTPINLSPVFNWRWDFNGRTPSPFSNYQEDRKSISLGVNASYLASWAGSISWTHNFGPDAPLDDRDFASINISYAF
;
A
#
# COMPACT_ATOMS: atom_id res chain seq x y z
N MET A 1 -6.08 13.47 8.58
CA MET A 1 -4.97 13.93 7.72
C MET A 1 -5.07 13.18 6.42
N THR A 2 -5.11 13.89 5.30
CA THR A 2 -5.20 13.30 3.96
C THR A 2 -4.10 13.92 3.11
N GLU A 3 -3.49 13.11 2.28
CA GLU A 3 -2.39 13.47 1.40
C GLU A 3 -2.71 12.98 -0.02
N ILE A 4 -2.39 13.81 -1.01
CA ILE A 4 -2.49 13.48 -2.42
C ILE A 4 -1.12 13.74 -3.02
N GLY A 5 -0.64 12.84 -3.84
CA GLY A 5 0.62 13.03 -4.54
C GLY A 5 0.60 12.45 -5.95
N MET A 6 1.59 12.87 -6.72
CA MET A 6 1.75 12.49 -8.12
C MET A 6 3.22 12.45 -8.50
N VAL A 7 3.54 11.66 -9.52
CA VAL A 7 4.84 11.62 -10.19
C VAL A 7 4.60 11.80 -11.68
N TYR A 8 5.34 12.73 -12.29
CA TYR A 8 5.32 12.96 -13.73
C TYR A 8 6.73 12.83 -14.29
N LEU A 9 6.86 12.02 -15.34
CA LEU A 9 8.11 11.71 -16.01
C LEU A 9 7.94 12.01 -17.51
N PRO A 10 8.41 13.19 -17.97
CA PRO A 10 8.19 13.63 -19.35
C PRO A 10 8.96 12.79 -20.38
N SER A 11 10.03 12.10 -19.96
CA SER A 11 11.01 11.46 -20.85
C SER A 11 10.93 9.93 -20.92
N ILE A 12 9.86 9.29 -20.42
CA ILE A 12 9.68 7.84 -20.55
C ILE A 12 8.85 7.50 -21.79
N SER A 13 9.40 6.78 -22.76
CA SER A 13 8.67 6.25 -23.92
C SER A 13 8.42 4.74 -23.78
N ALA A 14 7.50 4.18 -24.58
CA ALA A 14 7.29 2.71 -24.64
C ALA A 14 8.56 1.97 -25.11
N GLU A 15 9.46 2.69 -25.77
CA GLU A 15 10.76 2.25 -26.28
C GLU A 15 11.79 2.14 -25.15
N ASP A 16 11.64 2.94 -24.07
CA ASP A 16 12.53 2.96 -22.91
C ASP A 16 12.21 1.89 -21.86
N ALA A 17 11.00 1.30 -21.91
CA ALA A 17 10.57 0.11 -21.18
C ALA A 17 11.13 -0.05 -19.75
N LEU A 18 11.17 1.04 -18.97
CA LEU A 18 11.64 0.99 -17.58
C LEU A 18 10.69 0.12 -16.75
N SER A 19 11.27 -0.77 -15.95
CA SER A 19 10.49 -1.62 -15.06
C SER A 19 9.71 -0.81 -14.03
N ALA A 20 8.44 -1.16 -13.87
CA ALA A 20 7.60 -0.64 -12.81
C ALA A 20 7.96 -1.31 -11.46
N SER A 21 7.68 -0.61 -10.36
CA SER A 21 7.69 -1.29 -9.06
C SER A 21 6.71 -2.46 -9.03
N GLY A 22 7.15 -3.60 -8.47
CA GLY A 22 6.39 -4.84 -8.44
C GLY A 22 6.39 -5.63 -9.74
N SER A 23 7.20 -5.26 -10.73
CA SER A 23 7.37 -6.06 -11.96
C SER A 23 8.19 -7.33 -11.69
N SER A 24 7.69 -8.46 -12.18
CA SER A 24 8.45 -9.72 -12.28
C SER A 24 8.94 -9.90 -13.73
N GLY A 25 9.98 -10.71 -13.92
CA GLY A 25 10.53 -11.00 -15.25
C GLY A 25 11.75 -10.15 -15.63
N LEU A 26 12.20 -10.31 -16.88
CA LEU A 26 13.38 -9.64 -17.42
C LEU A 26 13.12 -8.14 -17.59
N LEU A 27 13.85 -7.32 -16.82
CA LEU A 27 13.62 -5.88 -16.67
C LEU A 27 14.20 -5.01 -17.80
N ASN A 28 14.94 -5.59 -18.75
CA ASN A 28 15.61 -4.85 -19.82
C ASN A 28 15.01 -5.22 -21.19
N GLY A 29 14.69 -4.20 -22.00
CA GLY A 29 14.11 -4.36 -23.34
C GLY A 29 14.92 -5.24 -24.31
N LEU A 30 16.25 -5.33 -24.14
CA LEU A 30 17.11 -6.25 -24.90
C LEU A 30 16.90 -7.72 -24.50
N ALA A 31 16.66 -7.99 -23.22
CA ALA A 31 16.38 -9.33 -22.69
C ALA A 31 14.91 -9.74 -22.92
N ALA A 32 14.00 -8.76 -23.01
CA ALA A 32 12.63 -8.96 -23.48
C ALA A 32 12.53 -9.25 -25.00
N GLY A 33 13.65 -9.26 -25.74
CA GLY A 33 13.71 -9.81 -27.11
C GLY A 33 14.02 -11.31 -27.14
N THR A 34 14.62 -11.85 -26.08
CA THR A 34 15.06 -13.25 -25.99
C THR A 34 14.14 -14.14 -25.16
N TYR A 35 13.09 -13.58 -24.53
CA TYR A 35 12.08 -14.37 -23.81
C TYR A 35 11.39 -15.45 -24.68
N LYS A 36 11.41 -15.30 -26.01
CA LYS A 36 10.92 -16.32 -26.95
C LYS A 36 11.91 -17.47 -27.20
N LEU A 37 13.14 -17.38 -26.70
CA LEU A 37 14.15 -18.43 -26.85
C LEU A 37 14.06 -19.53 -25.76
N SER A 38 13.41 -19.28 -24.63
CA SER A 38 13.25 -20.25 -23.53
C SER A 38 11.93 -20.00 -22.81
N ALA A 39 11.22 -21.08 -22.46
CA ALA A 39 9.95 -21.01 -21.75
C ALA A 39 10.09 -20.55 -20.29
N GLU A 40 11.31 -20.58 -19.73
CA GLU A 40 11.62 -20.09 -18.39
C GLU A 40 11.84 -18.56 -18.32
N LEU A 41 11.95 -17.89 -19.48
CA LEU A 41 12.16 -16.44 -19.55
C LEU A 41 10.82 -15.71 -19.73
N GLU A 42 10.44 -14.90 -18.75
CA GLU A 42 9.26 -14.05 -18.82
C GLU A 42 9.65 -12.59 -19.09
N SER A 43 8.95 -11.93 -20.02
CA SER A 43 9.03 -10.47 -20.20
C SER A 43 8.52 -9.76 -18.94
N ALA A 44 9.01 -8.54 -18.67
CA ALA A 44 8.49 -7.71 -17.59
C ALA A 44 6.96 -7.67 -17.62
N THR A 45 6.32 -7.99 -16.49
CA THR A 45 4.86 -8.02 -16.39
C THR A 45 4.24 -6.63 -16.50
N HIS A 46 4.97 -5.58 -16.10
CA HIS A 46 4.51 -4.19 -16.15
C HIS A 46 5.65 -3.20 -16.39
N TYR A 47 5.36 -2.14 -17.14
CA TYR A 47 6.26 -1.02 -17.38
C TYR A 47 5.80 0.24 -16.65
N ALA A 48 6.74 1.14 -16.36
CA ALA A 48 6.44 2.40 -15.71
C ALA A 48 5.67 3.36 -16.63
N THR A 49 4.82 4.20 -16.04
CA THR A 49 3.94 5.13 -16.77
C THR A 49 4.47 6.57 -16.67
N LYS A 50 4.25 7.38 -17.71
CA LYS A 50 4.60 8.83 -17.73
C LYS A 50 3.99 9.62 -16.59
N PHE A 51 2.81 9.23 -16.12
CA PHE A 51 2.10 9.88 -15.05
C PHE A 51 1.57 8.83 -14.10
N SER A 52 1.83 9.00 -12.80
CA SER A 52 1.26 8.16 -11.76
C SER A 52 0.79 9.01 -10.59
N TRP A 53 -0.32 8.65 -9.97
CA TRP A 53 -0.88 9.42 -8.86
C TRP A 53 -1.77 8.58 -7.94
N GLY A 54 -1.91 9.06 -6.72
CA GLY A 54 -2.69 8.40 -5.68
C GLY A 54 -2.94 9.30 -4.50
N ALA A 55 -3.78 8.82 -3.60
CA ALA A 55 -4.16 9.49 -2.37
C ALA A 55 -4.12 8.51 -1.20
N GLN A 56 -3.75 9.03 -0.04
CA GLN A 56 -3.80 8.29 1.22
C GLN A 56 -4.35 9.18 2.31
N GLY A 57 -4.99 8.58 3.30
CA GLY A 57 -5.53 9.33 4.41
C GLY A 57 -5.69 8.51 5.67
N ARG A 58 -5.78 9.26 6.77
CA ARG A 58 -5.99 8.75 8.12
C ARG A 58 -6.99 9.61 8.86
N ILE A 59 -7.98 8.97 9.45
CA ILE A 59 -8.94 9.54 10.38
C ILE A 59 -8.71 8.85 11.73
N GLY A 60 -8.46 9.64 12.77
CA GLY A 60 -8.30 9.13 14.14
C GLY A 60 -9.19 9.93 15.06
N LEU A 61 -9.94 9.23 15.91
CA LEU A 61 -10.74 9.85 16.96
C LEU A 61 -10.16 9.47 18.31
N THR A 62 -10.37 10.29 19.32
CA THR A 62 -9.92 10.00 20.68
C THR A 62 -11.04 10.28 21.65
N TYR A 63 -11.48 9.22 22.33
CA TYR A 63 -12.51 9.25 23.35
C TYR A 63 -11.85 9.01 24.70
N ASN A 64 -11.66 10.10 25.45
CA ASN A 64 -11.17 10.02 26.82
C ASN A 64 -12.31 9.58 27.73
N ARG A 65 -12.03 8.62 28.62
CA ARG A 65 -13.03 8.06 29.54
C ARG A 65 -14.32 7.63 28.83
N ALA A 66 -14.16 6.81 27.79
CA ALA A 66 -15.24 6.37 26.94
C ALA A 66 -16.37 5.75 27.77
N PHE A 67 -17.61 6.16 27.48
CA PHE A 67 -18.82 5.66 28.16
C PHE A 67 -18.81 5.85 29.69
N GLY A 68 -18.08 6.83 30.22
CA GLY A 68 -17.96 7.07 31.66
C GLY A 68 -17.01 6.11 32.38
N THR A 69 -16.37 5.19 31.64
CA THR A 69 -15.37 4.26 32.19
C THR A 69 -13.98 4.90 32.26
N PRO A 70 -13.02 4.34 33.01
CA PRO A 70 -11.62 4.77 32.98
C PRO A 70 -10.86 4.34 31.72
N ILE A 71 -11.56 3.85 30.69
CA ILE A 71 -10.96 3.37 29.43
C ILE A 71 -10.88 4.54 28.45
N ASN A 72 -9.70 4.78 27.88
CA ASN A 72 -9.56 5.66 26.73
C ASN A 72 -9.62 4.81 25.45
N LEU A 73 -10.40 5.25 24.48
CA LEU A 73 -10.60 4.55 23.21
C LEU A 73 -10.14 5.43 22.05
N SER A 74 -9.38 4.86 21.12
CA SER A 74 -8.85 5.56 19.95
C SER A 74 -9.07 4.71 18.69
N PRO A 75 -10.25 4.84 18.05
CA PRO A 75 -10.48 4.24 16.74
C PRO A 75 -9.75 5.01 15.65
N VAL A 76 -9.23 4.28 14.68
CA VAL A 76 -8.43 4.77 13.57
C VAL A 76 -8.90 4.11 12.29
N PHE A 77 -9.09 4.91 11.26
CA PHE A 77 -9.34 4.47 9.90
C PHE A 77 -8.24 5.01 8.98
N ASN A 78 -7.61 4.14 8.23
CA ASN A 78 -6.64 4.50 7.21
C ASN A 78 -7.12 3.98 5.85
N TRP A 79 -6.84 4.73 4.80
CA TRP A 79 -7.13 4.31 3.44
C TRP A 79 -6.01 4.78 2.52
N ARG A 80 -5.83 4.04 1.44
CA ARG A 80 -4.88 4.36 0.39
C ARG A 80 -5.43 3.89 -0.94
N TRP A 81 -5.46 4.78 -1.93
CA TRP A 81 -5.88 4.47 -3.30
C TRP A 81 -4.87 5.04 -4.27
N ASP A 82 -4.23 4.18 -5.04
CA ASP A 82 -3.42 4.56 -6.18
C ASP A 82 -4.32 4.47 -7.43
N PHE A 83 -4.59 5.61 -8.09
CA PHE A 83 -5.64 5.72 -9.10
C PHE A 83 -5.17 5.31 -10.49
N ASN A 84 -3.95 5.69 -10.85
CA ASN A 84 -3.41 5.43 -12.17
C ASN A 84 -1.89 5.43 -12.15
N GLY A 85 -1.31 4.57 -12.98
CA GLY A 85 0.09 4.64 -13.36
C GLY A 85 1.03 3.97 -12.37
N ARG A 86 2.13 3.45 -12.91
CA ARG A 86 3.15 2.75 -12.15
C ARG A 86 4.42 3.57 -12.12
N THR A 87 4.97 3.75 -10.92
CA THR A 87 6.21 4.52 -10.74
C THR A 87 7.41 3.64 -11.13
N PRO A 88 8.45 4.18 -11.82
CA PRO A 88 9.63 3.40 -12.17
C PRO A 88 10.37 2.90 -10.94
N SER A 89 10.86 1.67 -11.02
CA SER A 89 11.79 1.12 -10.04
C SER A 89 13.09 1.95 -10.00
N PRO A 90 13.68 2.26 -8.83
CA PRO A 90 13.35 1.76 -7.49
C PRO A 90 12.29 2.58 -6.73
N PHE A 91 11.79 3.66 -7.32
CA PHE A 91 10.89 4.59 -6.66
C PHE A 91 9.47 3.99 -6.61
N SER A 92 9.22 3.14 -5.62
CA SER A 92 7.98 2.37 -5.46
C SER A 92 6.82 3.17 -4.84
N ASN A 93 6.59 4.39 -5.31
CA ASN A 93 5.61 5.30 -4.69
C ASN A 93 4.16 4.92 -5.01
N TYR A 94 3.84 4.81 -6.30
CA TYR A 94 2.51 4.46 -6.80
C TYR A 94 2.54 3.17 -7.61
N GLN A 95 1.56 2.33 -7.35
CA GLN A 95 1.30 1.10 -8.07
C GLN A 95 -0.13 1.13 -8.55
N GLU A 96 -0.32 0.95 -9.85
CA GLU A 96 -1.64 1.01 -10.45
C GLU A 96 -2.62 0.02 -9.79
N ASP A 97 -3.85 0.49 -9.61
CA ASP A 97 -4.97 -0.18 -8.98
C ASP A 97 -4.80 -0.62 -7.53
N ARG A 98 -3.67 -0.32 -6.87
CA ARG A 98 -3.46 -0.65 -5.47
C ARG A 98 -4.41 0.15 -4.58
N LYS A 99 -5.31 -0.54 -3.89
CA LYS A 99 -6.21 0.04 -2.91
C LYS A 99 -6.12 -0.73 -1.60
N SER A 100 -6.16 -0.01 -0.49
CA SER A 100 -6.22 -0.61 0.83
C SER A 100 -7.03 0.23 1.79
N ILE A 101 -7.71 -0.47 2.69
CA ILE A 101 -8.38 0.13 3.84
C ILE A 101 -7.90 -0.57 5.09
N SER A 102 -7.75 0.17 6.18
CA SER A 102 -7.36 -0.37 7.48
C SER A 102 -8.21 0.27 8.56
N LEU A 103 -8.81 -0.58 9.38
CA LEU A 103 -9.60 -0.21 10.54
C LEU A 103 -8.88 -0.72 11.78
N GLY A 104 -8.77 0.13 12.79
CA GLY A 104 -8.18 -0.26 14.07
C GLY A 104 -8.81 0.46 15.24
N VAL A 105 -8.74 -0.17 16.40
CA VAL A 105 -9.21 0.39 17.65
C VAL A 105 -8.16 0.12 18.71
N ASN A 106 -7.72 1.18 19.38
CA ASN A 106 -6.80 1.10 20.50
C ASN A 106 -7.56 1.44 21.78
N ALA A 107 -7.30 0.69 22.84
CA ALA A 107 -7.85 0.92 24.15
C ALA A 107 -6.71 0.98 25.18
N SER A 108 -6.82 1.90 26.13
CA SER A 108 -5.93 1.94 27.29
C SER A 108 -6.73 2.12 28.57
N TYR A 109 -6.41 1.36 29.60
CA TYR A 109 -7.00 1.45 30.92
C TYR A 109 -5.94 1.85 31.94
N LEU A 110 -6.12 3.05 32.51
CA LEU A 110 -5.27 3.63 33.56
C LEU A 110 -3.75 3.59 33.28
N ALA A 111 -3.35 3.58 32.00
CA ALA A 111 -1.97 3.40 31.54
C ALA A 111 -1.30 2.08 31.99
N SER A 112 -1.98 1.21 32.74
CA SER A 112 -1.48 -0.11 33.14
C SER A 112 -1.79 -1.18 32.11
N TRP A 113 -2.95 -1.11 31.47
CA TRP A 113 -3.34 -2.04 30.40
C TRP A 113 -3.52 -1.28 29.09
N ALA A 114 -2.95 -1.79 28.02
CA ALA A 114 -3.24 -1.32 26.67
C ALA A 114 -3.50 -2.50 25.75
N GLY A 115 -4.41 -2.31 24.80
CA GLY A 115 -4.71 -3.30 23.78
C GLY A 115 -5.07 -2.62 22.48
N SER A 116 -4.81 -3.31 21.37
CA SER A 116 -5.18 -2.84 20.05
C SER A 116 -5.66 -3.99 19.19
N ILE A 117 -6.70 -3.74 18.39
CA ILE A 117 -7.12 -4.61 17.31
C ILE A 117 -7.10 -3.82 16.02
N SER A 118 -6.59 -4.43 14.95
CA SER A 118 -6.62 -3.83 13.62
C SER A 118 -6.86 -4.88 12.54
N TRP A 119 -7.55 -4.47 11.49
CA TRP A 119 -7.80 -5.26 10.31
C TRP A 119 -7.55 -4.40 9.08
N THR A 120 -6.83 -4.96 8.12
CA THR A 120 -6.48 -4.33 6.85
C THR A 120 -6.93 -5.21 5.71
N HIS A 121 -7.65 -4.61 4.78
CA HIS A 121 -8.11 -5.23 3.55
C HIS A 121 -7.39 -4.58 2.36
N ASN A 122 -6.77 -5.40 1.53
CA ASN A 122 -6.08 -4.96 0.32
C ASN A 122 -6.85 -5.47 -0.91
N PHE A 123 -7.07 -4.59 -1.88
CA PHE A 123 -7.85 -4.89 -3.07
C PHE A 123 -7.29 -4.16 -4.30
N GLY A 124 -7.40 -4.77 -5.47
CA GLY A 124 -7.00 -4.17 -6.74
C GLY A 124 -6.53 -5.21 -7.75
N PRO A 125 -7.12 -5.29 -8.96
CA PRO A 125 -6.94 -6.41 -9.89
C PRO A 125 -5.49 -6.72 -10.29
N ASP A 126 -4.60 -5.71 -10.29
CA ASP A 126 -3.19 -5.87 -10.67
C ASP A 126 -2.21 -5.53 -9.52
N ALA A 127 -2.69 -5.50 -8.27
CA ALA A 127 -1.85 -5.23 -7.11
C ALA A 127 -1.19 -6.53 -6.60
N PRO A 128 0.13 -6.55 -6.30
CA PRO A 128 0.83 -7.73 -5.76
C PRO A 128 0.34 -8.16 -4.38
N LEU A 129 -0.36 -7.25 -3.69
CA LEU A 129 -0.97 -7.47 -2.39
C LEU A 129 -2.49 -7.64 -2.49
N ASP A 130 -3.04 -7.76 -3.71
CA ASP A 130 -4.44 -8.14 -3.89
C ASP A 130 -4.71 -9.46 -3.17
N ASP A 131 -5.88 -9.55 -2.53
CA ASP A 131 -6.32 -10.72 -1.74
C ASP A 131 -5.43 -11.05 -0.52
N ARG A 132 -4.51 -10.15 -0.13
CA ARG A 132 -3.66 -10.33 1.07
C ARG A 132 -4.15 -9.50 2.23
N ASP A 133 -5.15 -10.02 2.93
CA ASP A 133 -5.69 -9.40 4.13
C ASP A 133 -4.87 -9.71 5.38
N PHE A 134 -4.85 -8.78 6.32
CA PHE A 134 -4.10 -8.94 7.56
C PHE A 134 -4.90 -8.42 8.76
N ALA A 135 -4.92 -9.21 9.84
CA ALA A 135 -5.47 -8.82 11.13
C ALA A 135 -4.40 -8.92 12.21
N SER A 136 -4.46 -8.02 13.20
CA SER A 136 -3.54 -7.98 14.33
C SER A 136 -4.29 -7.69 15.62
N ILE A 137 -3.86 -8.37 16.69
CA ILE A 137 -4.32 -8.14 18.04
C ILE A 137 -3.08 -8.01 18.92
N ASN A 138 -3.04 -6.98 19.76
CA ASN A 138 -1.98 -6.74 20.73
C ASN A 138 -2.57 -6.45 22.10
N ILE A 139 -1.91 -6.97 23.14
CA ILE A 139 -2.24 -6.71 24.54
C ILE A 139 -0.91 -6.51 25.27
N SER A 140 -0.82 -5.44 26.05
CA SER A 140 0.35 -5.10 26.86
C SER A 140 -0.08 -4.68 28.26
N TYR A 141 0.72 -5.07 29.25
CA TYR A 141 0.54 -4.70 30.64
C TYR A 141 1.84 -4.07 31.18
N ALA A 142 1.70 -2.94 31.87
CA ALA A 142 2.80 -2.21 32.52
C ALA A 142 2.57 -2.18 34.03
N PHE A 143 3.63 -2.53 34.78
CA PHE A 143 3.67 -2.59 36.24
C PHE A 143 4.56 -1.50 36.83
#